data_AF-A0A1F9UY01-F1
#
_entry.id   AF-A0A1F9UY01-F1
#
_cell.length_a   1.000
_cell.length_b   1.000
_cell.length_c   1.000
_cell.angle_alpha   90.00
_cell.angle_beta   90.00
_cell.angle_gamma   90.00
#
_symmetry.space_group_name_H-M   'P 1'
#
loop_
_entity.id
_entity.type
_entity.pdbx_description
1 polymer ?
#
loop_
_entity_poly.entity_id
_entity_poly.type
_entity_poly.pdbx_seq_one_letter_code
_entity_poly.pdbx_strand_id
1 'polypeptide(L)'
;MTQVLLRPADGYWSKVRRTDRRAVALADRHYSRQTVGAPEFMASGRTFVMLTADALAVWGAIENLDPAGNRRWRCSIFRNESMVLSSALIVEATERTYAYWTRRYHGLPPVPFTTEVDPTKTLRKRDPGRCFRKAGWTVLGTVRGLVVLRAPSAVTSLADARRKRDGEGK
;
A
#
# COMPACT_ATOMS: atom_id res chain seq x y z
N MET A 1 -22.26 -8.51 -15.81
CA MET A 1 -21.49 -9.73 -15.47
C MET A 1 -20.34 -9.34 -14.56
N THR A 2 -20.40 -9.69 -13.27
CA THR A 2 -19.33 -9.40 -12.30
C THR A 2 -18.38 -10.60 -12.30
N GLN A 3 -17.26 -10.48 -13.00
CA GLN A 3 -16.25 -11.53 -13.00
C GLN A 3 -15.53 -11.49 -11.64
N VAL A 4 -15.72 -12.55 -10.84
CA VAL A 4 -14.94 -12.80 -9.63
C VAL A 4 -13.53 -13.14 -10.09
N LEU A 5 -12.63 -12.17 -10.08
CA LEU A 5 -11.20 -12.41 -10.30
C LEU A 5 -10.66 -13.18 -9.08
N LEU A 6 -10.50 -14.49 -9.27
CA LEU A 6 -9.86 -15.38 -8.30
C LEU A 6 -8.46 -14.87 -7.97
N ARG A 7 -8.11 -14.86 -6.69
CA ARG A 7 -6.76 -14.54 -6.22
C ARG A 7 -5.79 -15.61 -6.75
N PRO A 8 -4.66 -15.24 -7.38
CA PRO A 8 -3.64 -16.21 -7.78
C PRO A 8 -3.13 -17.00 -6.56
N ALA A 9 -2.72 -18.27 -6.75
CA ALA A 9 -2.21 -19.12 -5.68
C ALA A 9 -1.03 -18.47 -4.91
N ASP A 10 -0.15 -17.76 -5.64
CA ASP A 10 0.99 -17.04 -5.08
C ASP A 10 0.65 -15.60 -4.63
N GLY A 11 -0.63 -15.22 -4.66
CA GLY A 11 -1.15 -13.88 -4.42
C GLY A 11 -0.87 -12.87 -5.54
N TYR A 12 -1.32 -11.62 -5.37
CA TYR A 12 -1.25 -10.60 -6.43
C TYR A 12 0.15 -10.01 -6.63
N TRP A 13 1.00 -10.07 -5.60
CA TRP A 13 2.17 -9.20 -5.50
C TRP A 13 3.52 -9.92 -5.65
N SER A 14 4.37 -9.43 -6.53
CA SER A 14 5.79 -9.81 -6.60
C SER A 14 6.67 -8.68 -6.05
N LYS A 15 7.66 -9.02 -5.20
CA LYS A 15 8.63 -8.04 -4.72
C LYS A 15 9.52 -7.59 -5.87
N VAL A 16 9.67 -6.27 -6.04
CA VAL A 16 10.59 -5.67 -7.02
C VAL A 16 11.51 -4.64 -6.35
N ARG A 17 12.43 -4.07 -7.11
CA ARG A 17 13.28 -2.95 -6.65
C ARG A 17 12.58 -1.62 -6.94
N ARG A 18 12.92 -0.58 -6.19
CA ARG A 18 12.48 0.80 -6.47
C ARG A 18 13.01 1.38 -7.79
N THR A 19 13.90 0.65 -8.46
CA THR A 19 14.44 0.93 -9.80
C THR A 19 13.79 0.11 -10.91
N ASP A 20 12.81 -0.78 -10.60
CA ASP A 20 12.11 -1.56 -11.63
C ASP A 20 11.39 -0.60 -12.58
N ARG A 21 11.76 -0.62 -13.87
CA ARG A 21 11.27 0.34 -14.87
C ARG A 21 9.75 0.30 -15.03
N ARG A 22 9.11 -0.85 -14.82
CA ARG A 22 7.65 -0.99 -14.90
C ARG A 22 6.97 -0.31 -13.71
N ALA A 23 7.53 -0.48 -12.51
CA ALA A 23 7.07 0.21 -11.31
C ALA A 23 7.31 1.73 -11.38
N VAL A 24 8.46 2.15 -11.93
CA VAL A 24 8.75 3.57 -12.20
C VAL A 24 7.70 4.16 -13.15
N ALA A 25 7.37 3.47 -14.25
CA ALA A 25 6.38 3.94 -15.22
C ALA A 25 5.00 4.13 -14.58
N LEU A 26 4.54 3.20 -13.73
CA LEU A 26 3.31 3.39 -12.94
C LEU A 26 3.43 4.57 -11.98
N ALA A 27 4.55 4.70 -11.27
CA ALA A 27 4.78 5.76 -10.31
C ALA A 27 4.81 7.15 -10.97
N ASP A 28 5.32 7.25 -12.20
CA ASP A 28 5.33 8.48 -12.99
C ASP A 28 3.92 9.04 -13.26
N ARG A 29 2.90 8.18 -13.26
CA ARG A 29 1.50 8.58 -13.43
C ARG A 29 0.76 8.88 -12.12
N HIS A 30 1.42 8.73 -10.97
CA HIS A 30 0.81 8.96 -9.66
C HIS A 30 0.92 10.42 -9.22
N TYR A 31 -0.13 10.98 -8.60
CA TYR A 31 -0.19 12.41 -8.25
C TYR A 31 0.87 12.85 -7.23
N SER A 32 1.44 11.91 -6.46
CA SER A 32 2.49 12.21 -5.48
C SER A 32 3.90 12.22 -6.08
N ARG A 33 4.05 11.94 -7.38
CA ARG A 33 5.36 11.91 -8.03
C ARG A 33 5.93 13.31 -8.12
N GLN A 34 7.15 13.50 -7.59
CA GLN A 34 7.85 14.79 -7.62
C GLN A 34 8.67 14.98 -8.91
N THR A 35 9.39 13.94 -9.35
CA THR A 35 10.25 13.99 -10.53
C THR A 35 9.93 12.84 -11.47
N VAL A 36 9.15 13.13 -12.51
CA VAL A 36 8.78 12.16 -13.56
C VAL A 36 10.03 11.73 -14.33
N GLY A 37 10.14 10.43 -14.64
CA GLY A 37 11.28 9.87 -15.40
C GLY A 37 12.53 9.60 -14.56
N ALA A 38 12.56 9.99 -13.27
CA ALA A 38 13.67 9.64 -12.39
C ALA A 38 13.81 8.11 -12.24
N PRO A 39 15.04 7.57 -12.17
CA PRO A 39 15.30 6.13 -12.18
C PRO A 39 14.81 5.42 -10.91
N GLU A 40 14.59 6.16 -9.83
CA GLU A 40 13.98 5.69 -8.60
C GLU A 40 12.74 6.53 -8.29
N PHE A 41 11.72 5.89 -7.67
CA PHE A 41 10.45 6.55 -7.36
C PHE A 41 10.15 6.65 -5.86
N MET A 42 11.10 6.27 -5.01
CA MET A 42 10.96 6.30 -3.56
C MET A 42 12.09 7.08 -2.92
N ALA A 43 11.79 7.79 -1.84
CA ALA A 43 12.79 8.45 -1.02
C ALA A 43 13.77 7.46 -0.38
N SER A 44 14.87 7.98 0.16
CA SER A 44 15.83 7.22 0.96
C SER A 44 15.20 6.70 2.25
N GLY A 45 15.48 5.44 2.57
CA GLY A 45 14.94 4.74 3.73
C GLY A 45 14.91 3.22 3.53
N ARG A 46 14.34 2.52 4.51
CA ARG A 46 14.08 1.08 4.39
C ARG A 46 12.82 0.89 3.56
N THR A 47 12.98 0.37 2.35
CA THR A 47 11.90 0.26 1.37
C THR A 47 11.46 -1.18 1.14
N PHE A 48 10.19 -1.33 0.76
CA PHE A 48 9.62 -2.56 0.26
C PHE A 48 8.66 -2.22 -0.86
N VAL A 49 8.95 -2.76 -2.05
CA VAL A 49 8.21 -2.47 -3.27
C VAL A 49 7.63 -3.74 -3.83
N MET A 50 6.37 -3.67 -4.24
CA MET A 50 5.69 -4.76 -4.92
C MET A 50 5.01 -4.28 -6.19
N LEU A 51 4.94 -5.17 -7.17
CA LEU A 51 4.32 -4.97 -8.46
C LEU A 51 3.45 -6.20 -8.77
N THR A 52 2.28 -6.00 -9.36
CA THR A 52 1.47 -7.11 -9.88
C THR A 52 2.10 -7.73 -11.11
N ALA A 53 1.76 -8.98 -11.43
CA ALA A 53 2.34 -9.71 -12.56
C ALA A 53 2.09 -9.01 -13.91
N ASP A 54 0.91 -8.40 -14.07
CA ASP A 54 0.52 -7.59 -15.22
C ASP A 54 1.16 -6.18 -15.25
N ALA A 55 1.93 -5.82 -14.22
CA ALA A 55 2.51 -4.51 -14.03
C ALA A 55 1.49 -3.34 -14.08
N LEU A 56 0.26 -3.60 -13.64
CA LEU A 56 -0.81 -2.59 -13.58
C LEU A 56 -1.06 -2.05 -12.17
N ALA A 57 -0.49 -2.65 -11.12
CA ALA A 57 -0.52 -2.07 -9.78
C ALA A 57 0.85 -2.10 -9.09
N VAL A 58 1.13 -1.03 -8.34
CA VAL A 58 2.36 -0.86 -7.56
C VAL A 58 2.03 -0.48 -6.11
N TRP A 59 2.81 -1.02 -5.19
CA TRP A 59 2.81 -0.69 -3.77
C TRP A 59 4.24 -0.36 -3.32
N GLY A 60 4.40 0.72 -2.56
CA GLY A 60 5.67 1.09 -1.95
C GLY A 60 5.49 1.44 -0.48
N ALA A 61 6.12 0.66 0.41
CA ALA A 61 6.22 0.95 1.83
C ALA A 61 7.63 1.44 2.17
N ILE A 62 7.73 2.44 3.04
CA ILE A 62 8.99 3.04 3.46
C ILE A 62 8.98 3.31 4.97
N GLU A 63 10.07 2.97 5.63
CA GLU A 63 10.44 3.49 6.94
C GLU A 63 11.61 4.48 6.77
N ASN A 64 11.41 5.72 7.22
CA ASN A 64 12.42 6.79 7.14
C ASN A 64 12.26 7.81 8.28
N LEU A 65 13.19 8.77 8.36
CA LEU A 65 13.08 9.93 9.22
C LEU A 65 12.52 11.12 8.43
N ASP A 66 11.72 11.95 9.08
CA ASP A 66 11.33 13.24 8.52
C ASP A 66 12.41 14.32 8.77
N PRO A 67 12.26 15.55 8.21
CA PRO A 67 13.25 16.60 8.40
C PRO A 67 13.49 17.01 9.86
N ALA A 68 12.55 16.73 10.75
CA ALA A 68 12.67 16.98 12.19
C ALA A 68 13.24 15.77 12.96
N GLY A 69 13.65 14.71 12.25
CA GLY A 69 14.23 13.50 12.85
C GLY A 69 13.20 12.49 13.36
N ASN A 70 11.90 12.71 13.15
CA ASN A 70 10.88 11.76 13.62
C ASN A 70 10.78 10.56 12.70
N ARG A 71 10.72 9.36 13.29
CA ARG A 71 10.51 8.11 12.55
C ARG A 71 9.11 8.05 11.97
N ARG A 72 9.02 7.66 10.69
CA ARG A 72 7.77 7.43 9.97
C ARG A 72 7.80 6.07 9.30
N TRP A 73 6.67 5.39 9.28
CA TRP A 73 6.47 4.18 8.50
C TRP A 73 5.20 4.31 7.67
N ARG A 74 5.34 4.31 6.35
CA ARG A 74 4.27 4.74 5.44
C ARG A 74 4.18 3.89 4.19
N CYS A 75 2.95 3.66 3.74
CA CYS A 75 2.69 3.40 2.33
C CYS A 75 2.89 4.74 1.59
N SER A 76 4.02 4.92 0.91
CA SER A 76 4.34 6.17 0.21
C SER A 76 3.71 6.23 -1.18
N ILE A 77 3.35 5.09 -1.77
CA ILE A 77 2.68 5.02 -3.06
C ILE A 77 1.84 3.75 -3.16
N PHE A 78 0.61 3.93 -3.63
CA PHE A 78 -0.24 2.86 -4.13
C PHE A 78 -0.94 3.34 -5.39
N ARG A 79 -0.79 2.59 -6.48
CA ARG A 79 -1.51 2.84 -7.73
C ARG A 79 -2.02 1.53 -8.27
N ASN A 80 -3.25 1.53 -8.76
CA ASN A 80 -3.88 0.39 -9.40
C ASN A 80 -4.58 0.86 -10.68
N GLU A 81 -4.12 0.35 -11.81
CA GLU A 81 -4.70 0.51 -13.16
C GLU A 81 -5.28 -0.83 -13.66
N SER A 82 -5.26 -1.88 -12.84
CA SER A 82 -5.81 -3.20 -13.16
C SER A 82 -7.31 -3.28 -12.86
N MET A 83 -7.92 -4.40 -13.24
CA MET A 83 -9.30 -4.74 -12.90
C MET A 83 -9.47 -5.35 -11.50
N VAL A 84 -8.37 -5.66 -10.80
CA VAL A 84 -8.44 -6.21 -9.45
C VAL A 84 -8.92 -5.14 -8.48
N LEU A 85 -9.78 -5.52 -7.54
CA LEU A 85 -10.29 -4.60 -6.54
C LEU A 85 -9.15 -4.00 -5.69
N SER A 86 -9.01 -2.67 -5.71
CA SER A 86 -7.94 -1.97 -4.98
C SER A 86 -7.90 -2.30 -3.48
N SER A 87 -9.05 -2.49 -2.83
CA SER A 87 -9.06 -2.87 -1.41
C SER A 87 -8.53 -4.29 -1.18
N ALA A 88 -8.74 -5.23 -2.12
CA ALA A 88 -8.16 -6.57 -2.02
C ALA A 88 -6.63 -6.52 -2.17
N LEU A 89 -6.15 -5.72 -3.12
CA LEU A 89 -4.71 -5.45 -3.30
C LEU A 89 -4.07 -4.83 -2.05
N ILE A 90 -4.73 -3.84 -1.43
CA ILE A 90 -4.24 -3.16 -0.21
C ILE A 90 -4.19 -4.12 0.99
N VAL A 91 -5.20 -4.98 1.17
CA VAL A 91 -5.20 -5.99 2.25
C VAL A 91 -3.95 -6.87 2.13
N GLU A 92 -3.75 -7.49 0.97
CA GLU A 92 -2.59 -8.36 0.76
C GLU A 92 -1.27 -7.59 0.86
N ALA A 93 -1.20 -6.36 0.34
CA ALA A 93 0.01 -5.55 0.41
C ALA A 93 0.39 -5.18 1.84
N THR A 94 -0.60 -4.90 2.69
CA THR A 94 -0.41 -4.62 4.12
C THR A 94 0.15 -5.85 4.83
N GLU A 95 -0.45 -7.02 4.61
CA GLU A 95 0.02 -8.29 5.17
C GLU A 95 1.46 -8.62 4.76
N ARG A 96 1.77 -8.51 3.45
CA ARG A 96 3.13 -8.75 2.94
C ARG A 96 4.13 -7.75 3.48
N THR A 97 3.72 -6.50 3.69
CA THR A 97 4.57 -5.47 4.31
C THR A 97 4.91 -5.88 5.75
N TYR A 98 3.94 -6.30 6.55
CA TYR A 98 4.19 -6.77 7.92
C TYR A 98 5.09 -8.00 7.94
N ALA A 99 4.78 -9.01 7.14
CA ALA A 99 5.60 -10.22 7.03
C ALA A 99 7.04 -9.90 6.60
N TYR A 100 7.22 -8.99 5.64
CA TYR A 100 8.55 -8.57 5.20
C TYR A 100 9.32 -7.86 6.31
N TRP A 101 8.72 -6.90 7.02
CA TRP A 101 9.40 -6.19 8.10
C TRP A 101 9.77 -7.13 9.25
N THR A 102 8.83 -7.95 9.71
CA THR A 102 9.09 -8.92 10.77
C THR A 102 10.23 -9.87 10.40
N ARG A 103 10.24 -10.41 9.17
CA ARG A 103 11.30 -11.32 8.72
C ARG A 103 12.65 -10.62 8.53
N ARG A 104 12.66 -9.43 7.92
CA ARG A 104 13.89 -8.75 7.50
C ARG A 104 14.55 -7.95 8.63
N TYR A 105 13.75 -7.38 9.52
CA TYR A 105 14.19 -6.45 10.56
C TYR A 105 13.87 -6.94 11.98
N HIS A 106 13.37 -8.18 12.12
CA HIS A 106 13.04 -8.81 13.40
C HIS A 106 12.00 -8.04 14.24
N GLY A 107 11.15 -7.26 13.58
CA GLY A 107 10.12 -6.48 14.24
C GLY A 107 9.45 -5.46 13.31
N LEU A 108 8.39 -4.84 13.82
CA LEU A 108 7.73 -3.72 13.15
C LEU A 108 8.28 -2.40 13.71
N PRO A 109 8.31 -1.32 12.92
CA PRO A 109 8.65 0.01 13.44
C PRO A 109 7.74 0.39 14.61
N PRO A 110 8.26 1.06 15.66
CA PRO A 110 7.47 1.47 16.83
C PRO A 110 6.60 2.71 16.55
N VAL A 111 6.07 2.82 15.34
CA VAL A 111 5.18 3.89 14.87
C VAL A 111 4.10 3.28 13.97
N PRO A 112 2.89 3.85 13.90
CA PRO A 112 1.84 3.31 13.07
C PRO A 112 2.23 3.28 11.59
N PHE A 113 1.82 2.21 10.90
CA PHE A 113 1.91 2.18 9.44
C PHE A 113 0.81 3.05 8.85
N THR A 114 1.18 4.13 8.17
CA THR A 114 0.22 5.15 7.71
C THR A 114 0.26 5.39 6.20
N THR A 115 -0.72 6.12 5.70
CA THR A 115 -0.76 6.65 4.33
C THR A 115 -1.39 8.03 4.37
N GLU A 116 -1.00 8.90 3.44
CA GLU A 116 -1.49 10.26 3.30
C GLU A 116 -2.20 10.38 1.94
N VAL A 117 -3.49 10.70 1.96
CA VAL A 117 -4.32 10.81 0.76
C VAL A 117 -4.68 12.27 0.53
N ASP A 118 -4.39 12.78 -0.66
CA ASP A 118 -4.78 14.12 -1.07
C ASP A 118 -6.26 14.12 -1.47
N PRO A 119 -7.16 14.75 -0.69
CA PRO A 119 -8.59 14.77 -1.02
C PRO A 119 -8.87 15.49 -2.34
N THR A 120 -8.02 16.41 -2.78
CA THR A 120 -8.18 17.15 -4.04
C THR A 120 -7.88 16.30 -5.28
N LYS A 121 -7.15 15.18 -5.09
CA LYS A 121 -6.85 14.18 -6.13
C LYS A 121 -7.84 13.01 -6.12
N THR A 122 -8.91 13.12 -5.34
CA THR A 122 -9.99 12.13 -5.27
C THR A 122 -11.30 12.70 -5.82
N LEU A 123 -12.21 11.83 -6.26
CA LEU A 123 -13.52 12.27 -6.76
C LEU A 123 -14.29 13.00 -5.66
N ARG A 124 -14.80 14.20 -5.97
CA ARG A 124 -15.48 15.12 -5.02
C ARG A 124 -16.57 14.49 -4.16
N LYS A 125 -17.29 13.48 -4.66
CA LYS A 125 -18.37 12.77 -3.93
C LYS A 125 -17.92 11.48 -3.24
N ARG A 126 -16.63 11.16 -3.25
CA ARG A 126 -16.09 9.95 -2.60
C ARG A 126 -15.29 10.30 -1.37
N ASP A 127 -15.36 9.41 -0.38
CA ASP A 127 -14.45 9.45 0.76
C ASP A 127 -13.00 9.34 0.31
N PRO A 128 -12.14 10.30 0.69
CA PRO A 128 -10.71 10.18 0.48
C PRO A 128 -10.19 8.89 1.14
N GLY A 129 -9.43 8.11 0.38
CA GLY A 129 -8.90 6.83 0.83
C GLY A 129 -9.95 5.73 0.96
N ARG A 130 -11.10 5.81 0.27
CA ARG A 130 -12.16 4.77 0.32
C ARG A 130 -11.63 3.33 0.15
N CYS A 131 -10.69 3.09 -0.77
CA CYS A 131 -10.09 1.76 -0.95
C CYS A 131 -9.31 1.29 0.30
N PHE A 132 -8.56 2.19 0.94
CA PHE A 132 -7.89 1.92 2.21
C PHE A 132 -8.91 1.65 3.33
N ARG A 133 -9.96 2.46 3.45
CA ARG A 133 -11.03 2.22 4.43
C ARG A 133 -11.70 0.86 4.25
N LYS A 134 -11.99 0.47 3.00
CA LYS A 134 -12.52 -0.86 2.67
C LYS A 134 -11.52 -2.00 2.91
N ALA A 135 -10.22 -1.69 2.94
CA ALA A 135 -9.16 -2.61 3.35
C ALA A 135 -8.92 -2.63 4.87
N GLY A 136 -9.78 -2.00 5.67
CA GLY A 136 -9.67 -2.00 7.14
C GLY A 136 -8.79 -0.89 7.73
N TRP A 137 -8.31 0.04 6.90
CA TRP A 137 -7.56 1.19 7.40
C TRP A 137 -8.49 2.22 8.03
N THR A 138 -8.07 2.86 9.13
CA THR A 138 -8.88 3.84 9.87
C THR A 138 -8.30 5.24 9.74
N VAL A 139 -9.17 6.25 9.60
CA VAL A 139 -8.76 7.66 9.58
C VAL A 139 -8.16 8.05 10.93
N LEU A 140 -6.98 8.69 10.91
CA LEU A 140 -6.34 9.28 12.08
C LEU A 140 -6.61 10.79 12.21
N GLY A 141 -6.84 11.46 11.09
CA GLY A 141 -7.07 12.90 11.04
C GLY A 141 -6.60 13.48 9.72
N THR A 142 -6.29 14.78 9.73
CA THR A 142 -5.82 15.53 8.56
C THR A 142 -4.54 16.27 8.91
N VAL A 143 -3.55 16.21 8.02
CA VAL A 143 -2.27 16.92 8.16
C VAL A 143 -1.97 17.65 6.87
N ARG A 144 -1.82 18.99 6.92
CA ARG A 144 -1.52 19.82 5.73
C ARG A 144 -2.52 19.60 4.58
N GLY A 145 -3.80 19.43 4.93
CA GLY A 145 -4.88 19.13 3.97
C GLY A 145 -4.95 17.68 3.50
N LEU A 146 -4.01 16.81 3.86
CA LEU A 146 -4.01 15.39 3.50
C LEU A 146 -4.73 14.56 4.56
N VAL A 147 -5.62 13.66 4.13
CA VAL A 147 -6.28 12.69 5.02
C VAL A 147 -5.27 11.60 5.38
N VAL A 148 -5.00 11.44 6.67
CA VAL A 148 -4.08 10.42 7.18
C VAL A 148 -4.88 9.20 7.61
N LEU A 149 -4.51 8.02 7.09
CA LEU A 149 -5.08 6.75 7.53
C LEU A 149 -3.99 5.87 8.13
N ARG A 150 -4.33 5.09 9.16
CA ARG A 150 -3.49 4.01 9.69
C ARG A 150 -3.98 2.65 9.23
N ALA A 151 -3.04 1.75 8.97
CA ALA A 151 -3.31 0.35 8.70
C ALA A 151 -3.88 -0.36 9.94
N PRO A 152 -4.65 -1.45 9.75
CA PRO A 152 -5.03 -2.33 10.85
C PRO A 152 -3.79 -2.94 11.51
N SER A 153 -3.87 -3.27 12.80
CA SER A 153 -2.75 -3.93 13.49
C SER A 153 -2.37 -5.25 12.80
N ALA A 154 -1.11 -5.67 12.91
CA ALA A 154 -0.67 -6.95 12.33
C ALA A 154 -1.48 -8.14 12.86
N VAL A 155 -1.92 -8.09 14.13
CA VAL A 155 -2.77 -9.13 14.74
C VAL A 155 -4.15 -9.18 14.07
N THR A 156 -4.80 -8.02 13.90
CA THR A 156 -6.10 -7.92 13.21
C THR A 156 -5.99 -8.35 11.75
N SER A 157 -4.95 -7.89 11.05
CA SER A 157 -4.72 -8.21 9.64
C SER A 157 -4.54 -9.72 9.41
N LEU A 158 -3.76 -10.39 10.24
CA LEU A 158 -3.54 -11.85 10.13
C LEU A 158 -4.77 -12.67 10.53
N ALA A 159 -5.54 -12.21 11.53
CA ALA A 159 -6.76 -12.87 11.96
C ALA A 159 -7.86 -12.83 10.89
N ASP A 160 -8.02 -11.68 10.21
CA ASP A 160 -9.01 -11.51 9.16
C ASP A 160 -8.63 -12.28 7.88
N ALA A 161 -7.33 -12.39 7.58
CA ALA A 161 -6.82 -13.24 6.50
C ALA A 161 -7.12 -14.72 6.72
N ARG A 162 -7.07 -15.20 7.97
CA ARG A 162 -7.41 -16.58 8.33
C ARG A 162 -8.91 -16.83 8.16
N ARG A 163 -9.77 -15.97 8.73
CA ARG A 163 -11.23 -16.09 8.61
C ARG A 163 -11.74 -16.12 7.16
N LYS A 164 -11.12 -15.37 6.25
CA LYS A 164 -11.53 -15.37 4.83
C LYS A 164 -11.18 -16.66 4.09
N ARG A 165 -10.07 -17.32 4.45
CA ARG A 165 -9.71 -18.63 3.85
C ARG A 165 -10.64 -19.74 4.31
N ASP A 166 -11.07 -19.69 5.55
CA ASP A 166 -11.94 -20.73 6.13
C ASP A 166 -13.42 -20.58 5.70
N GLY A 167 -13.80 -19.43 5.12
CA GLY A 167 -15.16 -19.10 4.69
C GLY A 167 -15.48 -19.40 3.23
N GLU A 168 -14.51 -19.79 2.39
CA GLU A 168 -14.73 -20.19 0.98
C GLU A 168 -15.04 -21.69 0.80
N GLY A 169 -15.23 -22.43 1.90
CA GLY A 169 -15.47 -23.87 1.91
C GLY A 169 -16.90 -24.31 2.26
N LYS A 170 -17.93 -23.49 2.01
CA LYS A 170 -19.33 -23.89 2.26
C LYS A 170 -20.25 -23.56 1.08
#